data_AF-A0AAP3AMQ1-F1
#
_entry.id   AF-A0AAP3AMQ1-F1
#
_cell.length_a   1.000
_cell.length_b   1.000
_cell.length_c   1.000
_cell.angle_alpha   90.00
_cell.angle_beta   90.00
_cell.angle_gamma   90.00
#
_symmetry.space_group_name_H-M   'P 1'
#
loop_
_entity.id
_entity.type
_entity.pdbx_description
1 polymer ?
#
loop_
_entity_poly.entity_id
_entity_poly.type
_entity_poly.pdbx_seq_one_letter_code
_entity_poly.pdbx_strand_id
1 'polypeptide(L)'
;MIFEPQEIEAVLLKVVDLFLIPRFKELNMRASGEWEESLEVVAEQNKGVIRGRHYSEQLAKGREGGSLPPVEAIEKWLKVKFGLSGKEARQRAWAIAKKIEQSGTTHYQKGGTDLLEVLEEPRVILFLQEELGSIARVKIADQLRRNAKSILEK
;
A
#
# COMPACT_ATOMS: atom_id res chain seq x y z
N MET A 1 24.13 -3.60 15.45
CA MET A 1 23.08 -3.38 14.43
C MET A 1 22.69 -1.91 14.48
N ILE A 2 22.46 -1.25 13.35
CA ILE A 2 22.20 0.20 13.36
C ILE A 2 20.73 0.49 13.66
N PHE A 3 19.80 -0.29 13.11
CA PHE A 3 18.35 -0.07 13.27
C PHE A 3 17.70 -1.19 14.08
N GLU A 4 16.77 -0.82 14.95
CA GLU A 4 15.85 -1.75 15.61
C GLU A 4 14.61 -1.97 14.74
N PRO A 5 13.94 -3.14 14.81
CA PRO A 5 12.74 -3.41 14.01
C PRO A 5 11.66 -2.33 14.14
N GLN A 6 11.43 -1.81 15.34
CA GLN A 6 10.41 -0.79 15.59
C GLN A 6 10.69 0.54 14.87
N GLU A 7 11.97 0.85 14.64
CA GLU A 7 12.38 2.05 13.89
C GLU A 7 12.07 1.88 12.40
N ILE A 8 12.32 0.69 11.86
CA ILE A 8 11.97 0.35 10.47
C ILE A 8 10.45 0.37 10.29
N GLU A 9 9.70 -0.21 11.23
CA GLU A 9 8.24 -0.20 11.21
C GLU A 9 7.69 1.23 11.21
N ALA A 10 8.20 2.09 12.10
CA ALA A 10 7.76 3.47 12.19
C ALA A 10 7.98 4.24 10.87
N VAL A 11 9.13 4.03 10.21
CA VAL A 11 9.42 4.67 8.91
C VAL A 11 8.52 4.12 7.81
N LEU A 12 8.30 2.80 7.76
CA LEU A 12 7.43 2.19 6.76
C LEU A 12 5.96 2.55 6.93
N LEU A 13 5.47 2.74 8.16
CA LEU A 13 4.13 3.27 8.43
C LEU A 13 3.97 4.67 7.82
N LYS A 14 4.97 5.54 7.96
CA LYS A 14 4.97 6.84 7.27
C LYS A 14 4.95 6.69 5.76
N VAL A 15 5.67 5.71 5.20
CA VAL A 15 5.62 5.46 3.75
C VAL A 15 4.20 5.09 3.30
N VAL A 16 3.53 4.23 4.06
CA VAL A 16 2.13 3.85 3.80
C VAL A 16 1.22 5.08 3.85
N ASP A 17 1.31 5.88 4.90
CA ASP A 17 0.40 7.01 5.13
C ASP A 17 0.64 8.19 4.19
N LEU A 18 1.90 8.47 3.84
CA LEU A 18 2.28 9.65 3.06
C LEU A 18 2.33 9.40 1.55
N PHE A 19 2.45 8.15 1.10
CA PHE A 19 2.61 7.85 -0.33
C PHE A 19 1.63 6.80 -0.85
N LEU A 20 1.56 5.62 -0.22
CA LEU A 20 0.77 4.51 -0.75
C LEU A 20 -0.75 4.76 -0.64
N ILE A 21 -1.24 5.14 0.53
CA ILE A 21 -2.66 5.46 0.75
C ILE A 21 -3.08 6.70 -0.08
N PRO A 22 -2.30 7.78 -0.14
CA PRO A 22 -2.60 8.91 -1.04
C PRO A 22 -2.71 8.49 -2.51
N ARG A 23 -1.75 7.72 -3.05
CA ARG A 23 -1.82 7.21 -4.43
C ARG A 23 -3.08 6.36 -4.66
N PHE A 24 -3.43 5.49 -3.71
CA PHE A 24 -4.66 4.69 -3.75
C PHE A 24 -5.93 5.55 -3.85
N LYS A 25 -5.96 6.69 -3.14
CA LYS A 25 -7.07 7.65 -3.19
C LYS A 25 -7.08 8.46 -4.48
N GLU A 26 -5.93 8.91 -4.96
CA GLU A 26 -5.76 9.62 -6.24
C GLU A 26 -6.26 8.78 -7.43
N LEU A 27 -5.98 7.47 -7.40
CA LEU A 27 -6.47 6.51 -8.39
C LEU A 27 -7.96 6.18 -8.26
N ASN A 28 -8.65 6.81 -7.30
CA ASN A 28 -10.07 6.61 -7.00
C ASN A 28 -10.42 5.13 -6.76
N MET A 29 -9.50 4.38 -6.14
CA MET A 29 -9.68 2.95 -5.87
C MET A 29 -10.43 2.67 -4.56
N ARG A 30 -10.53 3.68 -3.68
CA ARG A 30 -11.24 3.57 -2.40
C ARG A 30 -12.72 3.22 -2.59
N ALA A 31 -13.14 2.14 -1.93
CA ALA A 31 -14.54 1.73 -1.80
C ALA A 31 -14.98 1.80 -0.33
N SER A 32 -14.69 0.78 0.49
CA SER A 32 -15.08 0.74 1.91
C SER A 32 -14.02 1.30 2.87
N GLY A 33 -12.76 1.40 2.43
CA GLY A 33 -11.61 1.65 3.33
C GLY A 33 -10.92 0.36 3.80
N GLU A 34 -11.55 -0.80 3.63
CA GLU A 34 -10.99 -2.10 4.08
C GLU A 34 -9.60 -2.41 3.53
N TRP A 35 -9.26 -1.94 2.33
CA TRP A 35 -7.92 -2.14 1.79
C TRP A 35 -6.87 -1.35 2.59
N GLU A 36 -7.15 -0.08 2.89
CA GLU A 36 -6.28 0.81 3.67
C GLU A 36 -6.07 0.22 5.07
N GLU A 37 -7.15 -0.22 5.71
CA GLU A 37 -7.14 -0.83 7.05
C GLU A 37 -6.46 -2.20 7.09
N SER A 38 -6.31 -2.87 5.93
CA SER A 38 -5.67 -4.18 5.84
C SER A 38 -4.17 -4.12 5.61
N LEU A 39 -3.60 -2.93 5.42
CA LEU A 39 -2.17 -2.78 5.26
C LEU A 39 -1.47 -3.05 6.58
N GLU A 40 -0.54 -4.01 6.57
CA GLU A 40 0.28 -4.36 7.72
C GLU A 40 1.74 -4.02 7.40
N VAL A 41 2.42 -3.38 8.34
CA VAL A 41 3.85 -3.15 8.27
C VAL A 41 4.53 -4.08 9.27
N VAL A 42 5.50 -4.86 8.79
CA VAL A 42 6.28 -5.75 9.65
C VAL A 42 7.76 -5.54 9.36
N ALA A 43 8.56 -5.37 10.41
CA ALA A 43 10.00 -5.38 10.29
C ALA A 43 10.65 -6.58 10.99
N GLU A 44 11.73 -7.03 10.38
CA GLU A 44 12.69 -7.98 10.91
C GLU A 44 14.05 -7.29 10.98
N GLN A 45 15.07 -8.01 11.47
CA GLN A 45 16.43 -7.51 11.50
C GLN A 45 16.91 -7.12 10.08
N ASN A 46 17.06 -5.82 9.85
CA ASN A 46 17.48 -5.18 8.59
C ASN A 46 16.51 -5.31 7.41
N LYS A 47 15.25 -5.67 7.63
CA LYS A 47 14.25 -5.78 6.58
C LYS A 47 12.91 -5.26 7.07
N GLY A 48 12.18 -4.58 6.21
CA GLY A 48 10.78 -4.25 6.44
C GLY A 48 9.92 -4.64 5.24
N VAL A 49 8.67 -4.98 5.51
CA VAL A 49 7.69 -5.42 4.51
C VAL A 49 6.37 -4.72 4.77
N ILE A 50 5.80 -4.12 3.72
CA ILE A 50 4.40 -3.69 3.69
C ILE A 50 3.60 -4.84 3.07
N ARG A 51 2.67 -5.40 3.82
CA ARG A 51 1.74 -6.46 3.38
C ARG A 51 0.38 -5.85 3.13
N GLY A 52 -0.22 -6.23 2.01
CA GLY A 52 -1.63 -5.96 1.73
C GLY A 52 -2.38 -7.26 1.50
N ARG A 53 -3.70 -7.18 1.31
CA ARG A 53 -4.51 -8.34 0.94
C ARG A 53 -4.01 -8.99 -0.35
N HIS A 54 -4.26 -10.29 -0.50
CA HIS A 54 -3.91 -11.05 -1.71
C HIS A 54 -4.40 -10.40 -3.01
N TYR A 55 -5.53 -9.69 -2.97
CA TYR A 55 -6.06 -9.01 -4.16
C TYR A 55 -5.37 -7.68 -4.50
N SER A 56 -4.38 -7.22 -3.73
CA SER A 56 -3.70 -5.93 -3.95
C SER A 56 -3.02 -5.87 -5.31
N GLU A 57 -2.50 -6.99 -5.81
CA GLU A 57 -1.94 -7.05 -7.15
C GLU A 57 -3.01 -6.93 -8.22
N GLN A 58 -4.15 -7.62 -8.08
CA GLN A 58 -5.30 -7.46 -8.98
C GLN A 58 -5.96 -6.08 -8.87
N LEU A 59 -5.79 -5.39 -7.74
CA LEU A 59 -6.24 -4.01 -7.54
C LEU A 59 -5.37 -3.05 -8.37
N ALA A 60 -4.05 -3.23 -8.32
CA ALA A 60 -3.09 -2.42 -9.07
C ALA A 60 -3.12 -2.73 -10.57
N LYS A 61 -3.02 -4.00 -10.95
CA LYS A 61 -2.92 -4.46 -12.35
C LYS A 61 -4.29 -4.59 -13.03
N GLY A 62 -5.36 -4.64 -12.25
CA GLY A 62 -6.69 -4.99 -12.73
C GLY A 62 -6.89 -6.49 -12.91
N ARG A 63 -8.12 -6.86 -13.25
CA ARG A 63 -8.53 -8.23 -13.61
C ARG A 63 -8.66 -8.36 -15.13
N GLU A 64 -8.04 -9.41 -15.69
CA GLU A 64 -8.20 -9.83 -17.08
C GLU A 64 -9.63 -10.31 -17.38
N GLY A 65 -10.04 -10.20 -18.65
CA GLY A 65 -11.28 -10.79 -19.13
C GLY A 65 -11.26 -12.32 -19.20
N GLY A 66 -12.28 -12.89 -19.83
CA GLY A 66 -12.43 -14.32 -20.11
C GLY A 66 -13.42 -15.04 -19.21
N SER A 67 -13.48 -14.71 -17.92
CA SER A 67 -14.42 -15.34 -16.98
C SER A 67 -15.29 -14.32 -16.25
N LEU A 68 -16.61 -14.56 -16.24
CA LEU A 68 -17.59 -13.75 -15.53
C LEU A 68 -17.19 -13.60 -14.05
N PRO A 69 -16.94 -12.37 -13.56
CA PRO A 69 -16.70 -12.15 -12.15
C PRO A 69 -17.99 -12.34 -11.34
N PRO A 70 -17.89 -12.64 -10.03
CA PRO A 70 -19.06 -12.75 -9.16
C PRO A 70 -19.88 -11.46 -9.16
N VAL A 71 -21.14 -11.55 -9.57
CA VAL A 71 -22.05 -10.39 -9.65
C VAL A 71 -22.29 -9.81 -8.26
N GLU A 72 -22.39 -10.67 -7.25
CA GLU A 72 -22.63 -10.28 -5.86
C GLU A 72 -21.48 -9.43 -5.29
N ALA A 73 -20.24 -9.69 -5.70
CA ALA A 73 -19.09 -8.89 -5.28
C ALA A 73 -19.15 -7.48 -5.87
N ILE A 74 -19.54 -7.36 -7.15
CA ILE A 74 -19.71 -6.07 -7.83
C ILE A 74 -20.92 -5.31 -7.26
N GLU A 75 -22.00 -6.01 -6.93
CA GLU A 75 -23.18 -5.42 -6.28
C GLU A 75 -22.81 -4.81 -4.91
N LYS A 76 -22.06 -5.54 -4.09
CA LYS A 76 -21.53 -5.02 -2.81
C LYS A 76 -20.65 -3.79 -3.03
N TRP A 77 -19.76 -3.83 -4.02
CA TRP A 77 -18.93 -2.68 -4.38
C TRP A 77 -19.76 -1.48 -4.83
N LEU A 78 -20.79 -1.67 -5.65
CA LEU A 78 -21.71 -0.60 -6.07
C LEU A 78 -22.45 0.02 -4.89
N LYS A 79 -22.88 -0.80 -3.93
CA LYS A 79 -23.54 -0.34 -2.71
C LYS A 79 -22.61 0.54 -1.87
N VAL A 80 -21.38 0.08 -1.66
CA VAL A 80 -20.40 0.81 -0.85
C VAL A 80 -19.95 2.09 -1.55
N LYS A 81 -19.65 2.03 -2.84
CA LYS A 81 -19.01 3.14 -3.57
C LYS A 81 -20.01 4.19 -4.07
N PHE A 82 -21.22 3.77 -4.44
CA PHE A 82 -22.22 4.64 -5.07
C PHE A 82 -23.57 4.67 -4.33
N GLY A 83 -23.70 3.98 -3.20
CA GLY A 83 -24.96 3.94 -2.42
C GLY A 83 -26.10 3.17 -3.12
N LEU A 84 -25.82 2.43 -4.19
CA LEU A 84 -26.85 1.70 -4.94
C LEU A 84 -27.32 0.46 -4.18
N SER A 85 -28.60 0.11 -4.31
CA SER A 85 -29.12 -1.11 -3.66
C SER A 85 -30.27 -1.74 -4.45
N GLY A 86 -30.66 -2.95 -4.04
CA GLY A 86 -31.81 -3.65 -4.60
C GLY A 86 -31.65 -4.01 -6.08
N LYS A 87 -32.76 -4.00 -6.81
CA LYS A 87 -32.83 -4.45 -8.21
C LYS A 87 -31.89 -3.66 -9.14
N GLU A 88 -31.76 -2.36 -8.90
CA GLU A 88 -30.89 -1.49 -9.69
C GLU A 88 -29.41 -1.88 -9.53
N ALA A 89 -28.94 -2.08 -8.29
CA ALA A 89 -27.56 -2.48 -8.05
C ALA A 89 -27.23 -3.81 -8.72
N ARG A 90 -28.13 -4.80 -8.61
CA ARG A 90 -27.95 -6.12 -9.24
C ARG A 90 -27.89 -6.05 -10.76
N GLN A 91 -28.75 -5.24 -11.39
CA GLN A 91 -28.76 -5.08 -12.85
C GLN A 91 -27.46 -4.42 -13.35
N ARG A 92 -27.03 -3.34 -12.69
CA ARG A 92 -25.75 -2.68 -13.02
C ARG A 92 -24.57 -3.60 -12.75
N ALA A 93 -24.58 -4.36 -11.65
CA ALA A 93 -23.54 -5.33 -11.33
C ALA A 93 -23.41 -6.39 -12.42
N TRP A 94 -24.52 -6.93 -12.93
CA TRP A 94 -24.51 -7.89 -14.03
C TRP A 94 -23.93 -7.28 -15.32
N ALA A 95 -24.32 -6.05 -15.67
CA ALA A 95 -23.80 -5.36 -16.85
C ALA A 95 -22.28 -5.10 -16.74
N ILE A 96 -21.81 -4.68 -15.56
CA ILE A 96 -20.38 -4.49 -15.29
C ILE A 96 -19.65 -5.84 -15.35
N ALA A 97 -20.21 -6.90 -14.77
CA ALA A 97 -19.63 -8.23 -14.81
C ALA A 97 -19.45 -8.71 -16.25
N LYS A 98 -20.44 -8.51 -17.12
CA LYS A 98 -20.37 -8.84 -18.54
C LYS A 98 -19.31 -8.03 -19.29
N LYS A 99 -19.17 -6.74 -18.98
CA LYS A 99 -18.10 -5.92 -19.56
C LYS A 99 -16.70 -6.38 -19.13
N ILE A 100 -16.53 -6.72 -17.85
CA ILE A 100 -15.28 -7.26 -17.31
C ILE A 100 -14.99 -8.63 -17.93
N GLU A 101 -15.99 -9.51 -18.09
CA GLU A 101 -15.84 -10.79 -18.78
C GLU A 101 -15.30 -10.61 -20.20
N GLN A 102 -15.81 -9.63 -20.94
CA GLN A 102 -15.40 -9.42 -22.34
C GLN A 102 -14.04 -8.75 -22.50
N SER A 103 -13.72 -7.78 -21.64
CA SER A 103 -12.60 -6.85 -21.88
C SER A 103 -11.66 -6.68 -20.68
N GLY A 104 -11.90 -7.38 -19.58
CA GLY A 104 -11.25 -7.12 -18.31
C GLY A 104 -11.67 -5.79 -17.70
N THR A 105 -11.04 -5.46 -16.57
CA THR A 105 -11.21 -4.16 -15.90
C THR A 105 -10.52 -3.03 -16.66
N THR A 106 -10.95 -1.78 -16.44
CA THR A 106 -10.31 -0.61 -17.05
C THR A 106 -8.83 -0.49 -16.70
N HIS A 107 -8.42 -0.86 -15.48
CA HIS A 107 -7.00 -0.88 -15.12
C HIS A 107 -6.22 -1.90 -15.94
N TYR A 108 -6.75 -3.12 -16.10
CA TYR A 108 -6.14 -4.15 -16.95
C TYR A 108 -5.95 -3.67 -18.39
N GLN A 109 -6.97 -3.04 -18.97
CA GLN A 109 -6.92 -2.52 -20.34
C GLN A 109 -5.85 -1.43 -20.54
N LYS A 110 -5.45 -0.75 -19.47
CA LYS A 110 -4.41 0.28 -19.47
C LYS A 110 -3.02 -0.27 -19.11
N GLY A 111 -2.88 -1.58 -18.92
CA GLY A 111 -1.64 -2.21 -18.46
C GLY A 111 -1.44 -2.16 -16.94
N GLY A 112 -2.45 -1.76 -16.18
CA GLY A 112 -2.42 -1.59 -14.74
C GLY A 112 -2.56 -0.13 -14.29
N THR A 113 -2.05 0.14 -13.10
CA THR A 113 -1.92 1.47 -12.48
C THR A 113 -0.54 1.58 -11.87
N ASP A 114 -0.16 2.80 -11.50
CA ASP A 114 1.07 3.11 -10.79
C ASP A 114 0.91 3.02 -9.25
N LEU A 115 -0.03 2.20 -8.76
CA LEU A 115 -0.32 2.11 -7.33
C LEU A 115 0.89 1.61 -6.53
N LEU A 116 1.57 0.56 -7.00
CA LEU A 116 2.68 -0.06 -6.28
C LEU A 116 4.01 0.58 -6.65
N GLU A 117 4.09 1.10 -7.87
CA GLU A 117 5.20 1.84 -8.46
C GLU A 117 5.53 3.09 -7.64
N VAL A 118 4.56 3.64 -6.90
CA VAL A 118 4.79 4.75 -5.95
C VAL A 118 5.90 4.43 -4.95
N LEU A 119 6.05 3.16 -4.53
CA LEU A 119 7.05 2.73 -3.57
C LEU A 119 8.48 2.77 -4.12
N GLU A 120 8.61 2.80 -5.45
CA GLU A 120 9.88 2.85 -6.16
C GLU A 120 10.22 4.27 -6.66
N GLU A 121 9.30 5.23 -6.48
CA GLU A 121 9.51 6.59 -6.94
C GLU A 121 10.68 7.27 -6.19
N PRO A 122 11.48 8.12 -6.87
CA PRO A 122 12.64 8.76 -6.26
C PRO A 122 12.33 9.51 -4.96
N ARG A 123 11.16 10.16 -4.88
CA ARG A 123 10.73 10.89 -3.67
C ARG A 123 10.53 9.97 -2.46
N VAL A 124 10.05 8.74 -2.66
CA VAL A 124 9.84 7.77 -1.58
C VAL A 124 11.17 7.18 -1.12
N ILE A 125 12.06 6.88 -2.07
CA ILE A 125 13.41 6.42 -1.76
C ILE A 125 14.20 7.50 -0.98
N LEU A 126 14.12 8.77 -1.40
CA LEU A 126 14.74 9.89 -0.69
C LEU A 126 14.16 10.04 0.72
N PHE A 127 12.83 9.98 0.86
CA PHE A 127 12.18 10.01 2.17
C PHE A 127 12.70 8.91 3.11
N LEU A 128 12.78 7.67 2.62
CA LEU A 128 13.35 6.54 3.38
C LEU A 128 14.78 6.80 3.82
N GLN A 129 15.62 7.32 2.91
CA GLN A 129 17.03 7.63 3.18
C GLN A 129 17.17 8.73 4.24
N GLU A 130 16.33 9.76 4.19
CA GLU A 130 16.36 10.87 5.16
C GLU A 130 15.93 10.41 6.56
N GLU A 131 14.82 9.68 6.65
CA GLU A 131 14.28 9.20 7.92
C GLU A 131 15.24 8.21 8.61
N LEU A 132 15.69 7.17 7.89
CA LEU A 132 16.65 6.20 8.43
C LEU A 132 18.02 6.85 8.68
N GLY A 133 18.45 7.77 7.81
CA GLY A 133 19.69 8.51 7.97
C GLY A 133 19.70 9.35 9.25
N SER A 134 18.58 10.00 9.57
CA SER A 134 18.42 10.77 10.81
C SER A 134 18.59 9.88 12.05
N ILE A 135 17.91 8.73 12.07
CA ILE A 135 18.01 7.74 13.15
C ILE A 135 19.45 7.25 13.31
N ALA A 136 20.10 6.89 12.20
CA ALA A 136 21.49 6.42 12.21
C ALA A 136 22.44 7.49 12.78
N ARG A 137 22.30 8.75 12.39
CA ARG A 137 23.13 9.86 12.88
C ARG A 137 23.03 10.02 14.40
N VAL A 138 21.82 9.98 14.95
CA VAL A 138 21.60 10.07 16.41
C VAL A 138 22.31 8.93 17.13
N LYS A 139 22.14 7.69 16.66
CA LYS A 139 22.77 6.52 17.28
C LYS A 139 24.29 6.53 17.20
N ILE A 140 24.85 6.92 16.05
CA ILE A 140 26.30 7.06 15.86
C ILE A 140 26.84 8.11 16.83
N ALA A 141 26.21 9.28 16.93
CA ALA A 141 26.62 10.34 17.83
C ALA A 141 26.61 9.89 19.30
N ASP A 142 25.56 9.18 19.72
CA ASP A 142 25.46 8.66 21.08
C ASP A 142 26.49 7.57 21.37
N GLN A 143 26.79 6.70 20.40
CA GLN A 143 27.83 5.69 20.55
C GLN A 143 29.21 6.33 20.69
N LEU A 144 29.52 7.35 19.89
CA LEU A 144 30.77 8.10 19.99
C LEU A 144 30.93 8.75 21.36
N ARG A 145 29.87 9.39 21.87
CA ARG A 145 29.86 9.99 23.22
C ARG A 145 30.11 8.96 24.32
N ARG A 146 29.43 7.82 24.27
CA ARG A 146 29.61 6.71 25.24
C ARG A 146 31.05 6.19 25.22
N ASN A 147 31.59 5.97 24.02
CA ASN A 147 32.97 5.48 23.86
C ASN A 147 33.99 6.50 24.41
N ALA A 148 33.82 7.78 24.11
CA ALA A 148 34.69 8.85 24.63
C ALA A 148 34.68 8.90 26.16
N LYS A 149 33.51 8.81 26.80
CA LYS A 149 33.40 8.77 28.26
C LYS A 149 34.10 7.55 28.86
N SER A 150 33.94 6.37 28.27
CA SER A 150 34.59 5.15 28.75
C SER A 150 36.12 5.19 28.68
N ILE A 151 36.68 5.95 27.72
CA ILE A 151 38.13 6.16 27.62
C ILE A 151 38.63 7.08 28.73
N LEU A 152 37.87 8.12 29.08
CA LEU A 152 38.25 9.10 30.12
C LEU A 152 38.15 8.55 31.55
N GLU A 153 37.38 7.48 31.76
CA GLU A 153 37.19 6.83 33.07
C GLU A 153 38.20 5.69 33.33
N LYS A 154 39.14 5.44 32.41
CA LYS A 154 40.26 4.48 32.53
C LYS A 154 41.58 5.19 32.74
#